data_AF-A0A7C1VWN8-F1
#
_entry.id   AF-A0A7C1VWN8-F1
#
_cell.length_a   1.000
_cell.length_b   1.000
_cell.length_c   1.000
_cell.angle_alpha   90.00
_cell.angle_beta   90.00
_cell.angle_gamma   90.00
#
_symmetry.space_group_name_H-M   'P 1'
#
loop_
_entity.id
_entity.type
_entity.pdbx_description
1 polymer ?
#
loop_
_entity_poly.entity_id
_entity_poly.type
_entity_poly.pdbx_seq_one_letter_code
_entity_poly.pdbx_strand_id
1 'polypeptide(L)'
;ERTPLNTTEDLNKHYFWDACIIACEAVINFAKRHAELAREMMKNEKNKERKKELEKIAEICSKVPENPANSFYEALQSLWFIHLCIEIENNSFGYSLGRMDQYLYPFYKKGIDEGEITREKAAELLACLWLKFNTIHWITRHSIAAITQTSNFQNVTIGGRDNKGRDASNELSHLIVEVDTALKLPQPTLSLRYHDCINEAFLFKCAEDIATGGGKPAIFCENYAYSVLPLYEVPLEDVIEFAPIGCVEMGIPGKTALFAGCFISLPHCLELVFTNGIHRKTGKKIGIETGEIERFPRFNDFINAFFKQFEFVHHIIVSYFKISQVAIRPYFVPCPFNSSLISDCITKGKDLHSGGARYNHFFASYPVGMVTTANSLYAVKKLVYEEKNISMKELKEALEKNFEGEFKKIRKICLEVPKYGNDIDEVDDMLRDLFKEISEIVMKEKNAFNHPIAPAYLGVTAHYFHGIGCGATPDGRLAYTPFADGSLSAYPGTDKNGPTALIKSATKANTSPAVATLFNIKLNPSIFKSAEGMRKFLSLVKTYSDLGGYHIQFNVIDKKTLLEAKKYPERHRDLLIRVAGFSAYFVDLSPTVQDEIIARTEHNF
;
A
#
# COMPACT_ATOMS: atom_id res chain seq x y z
N GLU A 1 22.82 20.27 -26.38
CA GLU A 1 22.88 20.59 -27.82
C GLU A 1 21.57 21.27 -28.22
N ARG A 2 21.55 22.09 -29.29
CA ARG A 2 20.28 22.69 -29.76
C ARG A 2 19.49 21.63 -30.52
N THR A 3 18.35 21.22 -29.98
CA THR A 3 17.43 20.29 -30.66
C THR A 3 16.82 20.99 -31.89
N PRO A 4 16.99 20.45 -33.11
CA PRO A 4 16.39 21.05 -34.29
C PRO A 4 14.86 20.97 -34.24
N LEU A 5 14.17 22.09 -34.40
CA LEU A 5 12.70 22.18 -34.31
C LEU A 5 12.03 21.84 -35.65
N ASN A 6 12.22 20.61 -36.13
CA ASN A 6 11.76 20.17 -37.45
C ASN A 6 10.40 19.45 -37.39
N THR A 7 10.04 18.88 -36.24
CA THR A 7 8.81 18.10 -36.05
C THR A 7 8.02 18.55 -34.83
N THR A 8 6.75 18.16 -34.74
CA THR A 8 5.94 18.34 -33.53
C THR A 8 6.54 17.61 -32.32
N GLU A 9 7.22 16.49 -32.53
CA GLU A 9 7.92 15.78 -31.46
C GLU A 9 9.09 16.61 -30.92
N ASP A 10 9.89 17.22 -31.81
CA ASP A 10 11.01 18.08 -31.41
C ASP A 10 10.51 19.30 -30.61
N LEU A 11 9.39 19.89 -31.05
CA LEU A 11 8.74 21.00 -30.37
C LEU A 11 8.24 20.60 -28.97
N ASN A 12 7.60 19.43 -28.84
CA ASN A 12 7.11 18.93 -27.55
C ASN A 12 8.27 18.64 -26.58
N LYS A 13 9.38 18.09 -27.08
CA LYS A 13 10.59 17.87 -26.26
C LYS A 13 11.15 19.20 -25.77
N HIS A 14 11.24 20.19 -26.65
CA HIS A 14 11.69 21.53 -26.29
C HIS A 14 10.82 22.15 -25.21
N TYR A 15 9.49 22.13 -25.37
CA TYR A 15 8.56 22.63 -24.36
C TYR A 15 8.68 21.89 -23.03
N PHE A 16 8.86 20.58 -23.05
CA PHE A 16 9.07 19.81 -21.83
C PHE A 16 10.36 20.22 -21.10
N TRP A 17 11.49 20.37 -21.82
CA TRP A 17 12.74 20.79 -21.20
C TRP A 17 12.67 22.21 -20.64
N ASP A 18 12.06 23.14 -21.38
CA ASP A 18 11.85 24.52 -20.89
C ASP A 18 10.98 24.53 -19.64
N ALA A 19 9.91 23.71 -19.62
CA ALA A 19 9.06 23.55 -18.43
C ALA A 19 9.84 22.99 -17.23
N CYS A 20 10.74 22.02 -17.45
CA CYS A 20 11.61 21.50 -16.39
C CYS A 20 12.55 22.58 -15.83
N ILE A 21 13.17 23.39 -16.69
CA ILE A 21 14.04 24.49 -16.27
C ILE A 21 13.27 25.47 -15.39
N ILE A 22 12.12 25.96 -15.86
CA ILE A 22 11.26 26.89 -15.12
C ILE A 22 10.85 26.30 -13.77
N ALA A 23 10.47 25.02 -13.74
CA ALA A 23 10.04 24.36 -12.52
C ALA A 23 11.19 24.20 -11.51
N CYS A 24 12.39 23.83 -11.96
CA CYS A 24 13.59 23.78 -11.11
C CYS A 24 13.96 25.17 -10.55
N GLU A 25 13.92 26.22 -11.38
CA GLU A 25 14.15 27.60 -10.93
C GLU A 25 13.12 28.05 -9.88
N ALA A 26 11.86 27.65 -10.04
CA ALA A 26 10.81 27.93 -9.06
C ALA A 26 11.11 27.29 -7.70
N VAL A 27 11.60 26.05 -7.66
CA VAL A 27 12.00 25.37 -6.42
C VAL A 27 13.23 26.01 -5.77
N ILE A 28 14.21 26.42 -6.57
CA ILE A 28 15.38 27.18 -6.07
C ILE A 28 14.91 28.50 -5.43
N ASN A 29 14.03 29.24 -6.10
CA ASN A 29 13.48 30.49 -5.58
C ASN A 29 12.64 30.25 -4.31
N PHE A 30 11.91 29.14 -4.23
CA PHE A 30 11.16 28.75 -3.04
C PHE A 30 12.07 28.54 -1.83
N ALA A 31 13.22 27.88 -2.01
CA ALA A 31 14.23 27.72 -0.95
C ALA A 31 14.88 29.06 -0.57
N LYS A 32 15.26 29.90 -1.55
CA LYS A 32 15.84 31.23 -1.30
C LYS A 32 14.89 32.15 -0.52
N ARG A 33 13.58 32.08 -0.78
CA ARG A 33 12.55 32.78 0.02
C ARG A 33 12.53 32.34 1.49
N HIS A 34 12.76 31.06 1.77
CA HIS A 34 12.88 30.59 3.17
C HIS A 34 14.16 31.10 3.82
N ALA A 35 15.26 31.21 3.07
CA ALA A 35 16.49 31.80 3.58
C ALA A 35 16.31 33.29 3.92
N GLU A 36 15.66 34.05 3.04
CA GLU A 36 15.32 35.46 3.28
C GLU A 36 14.41 35.64 4.50
N LEU A 37 13.36 34.82 4.62
CA LEU A 37 12.47 34.84 5.77
C LEU A 37 13.23 34.53 7.07
N ALA A 38 14.11 33.54 7.09
CA ALA A 38 14.93 33.23 8.26
C ALA A 38 15.83 34.41 8.65
N ARG A 39 16.48 35.08 7.68
CA ARG A 39 17.26 36.31 7.94
C ARG A 39 16.40 37.45 8.47
N GLU A 40 15.15 37.58 8.02
CA GLU A 40 14.21 38.57 8.54
C GLU A 40 13.84 38.29 10.00
N MET A 41 13.46 37.04 10.30
CA MET A 41 13.10 36.60 11.65
C MET A 41 14.25 36.83 12.65
N MET A 42 15.50 36.63 12.23
CA MET A 42 16.69 36.89 13.06
C MET A 42 16.83 38.34 13.54
N LYS A 43 16.30 39.32 12.80
CA LYS A 43 16.44 40.74 13.16
C LYS A 43 15.77 41.07 14.49
N ASN A 44 14.64 40.41 14.76
CA ASN A 44 13.81 40.63 15.94
C ASN A 44 13.90 39.49 16.97
N GLU A 45 14.65 38.42 16.68
CA GLU A 45 14.81 37.28 17.58
C GLU A 45 15.71 37.65 18.77
N LYS A 46 15.18 37.44 19.98
CA LYS A 46 15.85 37.76 21.25
C LYS A 46 16.55 36.55 21.84
N ASN A 47 16.07 35.34 21.57
CA ASN A 47 16.70 34.10 22.03
C ASN A 47 17.95 33.82 21.19
N LYS A 48 19.12 33.78 21.84
CA LYS A 48 20.42 33.60 21.19
C LYS A 48 20.57 32.25 20.49
N GLU A 49 20.01 31.19 21.06
CA GLU A 49 20.05 29.84 20.47
C GLU A 49 19.16 29.80 19.24
N ARG A 50 17.92 30.28 19.36
CA ARG A 50 17.00 30.36 18.23
C ARG A 50 17.54 31.20 17.08
N LYS A 51 18.25 32.29 17.40
CA LYS A 51 18.90 33.13 16.39
C LYS A 51 19.99 32.36 15.61
N LYS A 52 20.79 31.52 16.29
CA LYS A 52 21.77 30.65 15.63
C LYS A 52 21.12 29.60 14.75
N GLU A 53 20.00 29.03 15.18
CA GLU A 53 19.23 28.09 14.35
C GLU A 53 18.72 28.77 13.08
N LEU A 54 18.15 29.98 13.19
CA LEU A 54 17.68 30.74 12.04
C LEU A 54 18.82 31.12 11.09
N GLU A 55 20.00 31.47 11.64
CA GLU A 55 21.20 31.71 10.83
C GLU A 55 21.59 30.45 10.05
N LYS A 56 21.58 29.28 10.70
CA LYS A 56 21.89 28.02 10.03
C LYS A 56 20.84 27.66 8.98
N ILE A 57 19.55 27.89 9.24
CA ILE A 57 18.47 27.71 8.26
C ILE A 57 18.69 28.63 7.05
N ALA A 58 19.05 29.89 7.28
CA ALA A 58 19.32 30.84 6.20
C ALA A 58 20.51 30.43 5.33
N GLU A 59 21.60 29.94 5.95
CA GLU A 59 22.76 29.40 5.26
C GLU A 59 22.37 28.20 4.38
N ILE A 60 21.72 27.20 4.96
CA ILE A 60 21.33 25.95 4.28
C ILE A 60 20.36 26.25 3.12
N CYS A 61 19.27 26.98 3.38
CA CYS A 61 18.25 27.29 2.37
C CYS A 61 18.75 28.22 1.25
N SER A 62 19.89 28.90 1.44
CA SER A 62 20.54 29.65 0.36
C SER A 62 21.31 28.75 -0.61
N LYS A 63 21.57 27.50 -0.21
CA LYS A 63 22.40 26.54 -0.96
C LYS A 63 21.58 25.40 -1.55
N VAL A 64 20.77 24.73 -0.73
CA VAL A 64 19.97 23.56 -1.16
C VAL A 64 18.51 23.96 -1.41
N PRO A 65 17.84 23.39 -2.43
CA PRO A 65 18.27 22.28 -3.28
C PRO A 65 18.97 22.68 -4.59
N GLU A 66 19.39 23.94 -4.76
CA GLU A 66 20.11 24.40 -5.96
C GLU A 66 21.44 23.66 -6.18
N ASN A 67 22.16 23.38 -5.09
CA ASN A 67 23.48 22.75 -5.09
C ASN A 67 23.47 21.45 -4.28
N PRO A 68 24.45 20.56 -4.49
CA PRO A 68 24.61 19.36 -3.67
C PRO A 68 24.75 19.67 -2.17
N ALA A 69 24.09 18.86 -1.35
CA ALA A 69 24.29 18.86 0.09
C ALA A 69 25.71 18.35 0.45
N ASN A 70 26.30 18.87 1.52
CA ASN A 70 27.62 18.49 2.04
C ASN A 70 27.59 18.04 3.51
N SER A 71 26.44 18.18 4.18
CA SER A 71 26.19 17.77 5.56
C SER A 71 24.83 17.09 5.69
N PHE A 72 24.63 16.39 6.81
CA PHE A 72 23.36 15.70 7.08
C PHE A 72 22.17 16.67 7.16
N TYR A 73 22.37 17.86 7.75
CA TYR A 73 21.31 18.87 7.83
C TYR A 73 20.93 19.43 6.45
N GLU A 74 21.93 19.73 5.61
CA GLU A 74 21.66 20.14 4.23
C GLU A 74 20.93 19.05 3.44
N ALA A 75 21.29 17.77 3.62
CA ALA A 75 20.64 16.66 2.94
C ALA A 75 19.17 16.51 3.33
N LEU A 76 18.85 16.59 4.64
CA LEU A 76 17.46 16.55 5.12
C LEU A 76 16.63 17.73 4.62
N GLN A 77 17.21 18.95 4.63
CA GLN A 77 16.50 20.13 4.15
C GLN A 77 16.27 20.09 2.63
N SER A 78 17.25 19.59 1.87
CA SER A 78 17.11 19.35 0.43
C SER A 78 15.99 18.35 0.16
N LEU A 79 16.02 17.19 0.83
CA LEU A 79 14.98 16.16 0.73
C LEU A 79 13.59 16.74 1.02
N TRP A 80 13.45 17.50 2.12
CA TRP A 80 12.18 18.10 2.49
C TRP A 80 11.67 19.09 1.43
N PHE A 81 12.53 19.96 0.88
CA PHE A 81 12.10 20.88 -0.17
C PHE A 81 11.67 20.15 -1.44
N ILE A 82 12.43 19.15 -1.88
CA ILE A 82 12.06 18.34 -3.06
C ILE A 82 10.70 17.67 -2.82
N HIS A 83 10.55 16.96 -1.69
CA HIS A 83 9.32 16.25 -1.35
C HIS A 83 8.11 17.18 -1.28
N LEU A 84 8.24 18.30 -0.56
CA LEU A 84 7.16 19.29 -0.44
C LEU A 84 6.80 19.93 -1.79
N CYS A 85 7.78 20.23 -2.65
CA CYS A 85 7.52 20.84 -3.94
C CYS A 85 6.83 19.87 -4.92
N ILE A 86 7.10 18.57 -4.85
CA ILE A 86 6.36 17.55 -5.61
C ILE A 86 4.90 17.51 -5.16
N GLU A 87 4.65 17.52 -3.84
CA GLU A 87 3.30 17.54 -3.25
C GLU A 87 2.53 18.84 -3.58
N ILE A 88 3.24 19.96 -3.78
CA ILE A 88 2.65 21.23 -4.23
C ILE A 88 2.33 21.21 -5.73
N GLU A 89 3.23 20.65 -6.56
CA GLU A 89 3.06 20.60 -8.01
C GLU A 89 1.79 19.84 -8.40
N ASN A 90 1.52 18.73 -7.71
CA ASN A 90 0.38 17.89 -8.03
C ASN A 90 -0.31 17.37 -6.76
N ASN A 91 -1.60 17.69 -6.60
CA ASN A 91 -2.43 17.17 -5.51
C ASN A 91 -2.72 15.67 -5.70
N SER A 92 -1.74 14.86 -5.30
CA SER A 92 -1.75 13.40 -5.37
C SER A 92 -1.44 12.82 -3.99
N PHE A 93 -1.12 11.53 -3.93
CA PHE A 93 -0.71 10.80 -2.74
C PHE A 93 0.34 9.76 -3.13
N GLY A 94 0.97 9.15 -2.13
CA GLY A 94 1.90 8.04 -2.31
C GLY A 94 3.30 8.45 -2.75
N TYR A 95 3.63 9.76 -2.74
CA TYR A 95 5.00 10.22 -2.94
C TYR A 95 5.88 9.66 -1.83
N SER A 96 6.66 8.65 -2.19
CA SER A 96 7.40 7.81 -1.27
C SER A 96 8.88 8.14 -1.34
N LEU A 97 9.53 8.15 -0.18
CA LEU A 97 10.90 8.57 0.01
C LEU A 97 11.88 7.44 -0.32
N GLY A 98 11.39 6.22 -0.54
CA GLY A 98 12.21 5.06 -0.90
C GLY A 98 13.20 4.70 0.20
N ARG A 99 14.40 4.23 -0.20
CA ARG A 99 15.47 3.76 0.71
C ARG A 99 16.21 4.91 1.40
N MET A 100 15.49 5.65 2.24
CA MET A 100 15.97 6.89 2.85
C MET A 100 17.19 6.69 3.73
N ASP A 101 17.28 5.55 4.41
CA ASP A 101 18.46 5.19 5.19
C ASP A 101 19.70 4.94 4.34
N GLN A 102 19.58 4.70 3.02
CA GLN A 102 20.73 4.43 2.15
C GLN A 102 21.30 5.72 1.56
N TYR A 103 20.47 6.56 0.93
CA TYR A 103 20.97 7.77 0.27
C TYR A 103 21.30 8.91 1.24
N LEU A 104 20.77 8.89 2.48
CA LEU A 104 21.17 9.86 3.51
C LEU A 104 22.37 9.42 4.35
N TYR A 105 22.68 8.11 4.39
CA TYR A 105 23.74 7.58 5.24
C TYR A 105 25.13 8.16 4.97
N PRO A 106 25.57 8.42 3.72
CA PRO A 106 26.85 9.06 3.48
C PRO A 106 27.01 10.41 4.18
N PHE A 107 25.94 11.23 4.23
CA PHE A 107 25.95 12.53 4.90
C PHE A 107 25.95 12.40 6.42
N TYR A 108 25.16 11.46 6.95
CA TYR A 108 25.13 11.13 8.38
C TYR A 108 26.51 10.65 8.84
N LYS A 109 27.05 9.63 8.17
CA LYS A 109 28.32 8.99 8.55
C LYS A 109 29.47 10.00 8.51
N LYS A 110 29.56 10.79 7.42
CA LYS A 110 30.57 11.85 7.31
C LYS A 110 30.48 12.83 8.48
N GLY A 111 29.27 13.30 8.81
CA GLY A 111 29.08 14.25 9.90
C GLY A 111 29.47 13.68 11.28
N ILE A 112 29.18 12.39 11.53
CA ILE A 112 29.62 11.70 12.75
C ILE A 112 31.15 11.56 12.79
N ASP A 113 31.76 11.09 11.71
CA ASP A 113 33.21 10.84 11.62
C ASP A 113 34.02 12.14 11.77
N GLU A 114 33.53 13.25 11.22
CA GLU A 114 34.17 14.57 11.27
C GLU A 114 33.80 15.36 12.54
N GLY A 115 32.88 14.85 13.38
CA GLY A 115 32.38 15.55 14.56
C GLY A 115 31.53 16.79 14.25
N GLU A 116 31.01 16.92 13.02
CA GLU A 116 30.11 18.00 12.60
C GLU A 116 28.73 17.88 13.28
N ILE A 117 28.27 16.65 13.50
CA ILE A 117 26.99 16.36 14.13
C ILE A 117 27.15 15.23 15.15
N THR A 118 26.36 15.26 16.23
CA THR A 118 26.24 14.13 17.16
C THR A 118 25.05 13.25 16.76
N ARG A 119 25.01 12.01 17.27
CA ARG A 119 23.87 11.11 17.05
C ARG A 119 22.57 11.71 17.57
N GLU A 120 22.62 12.38 18.72
CA GLU A 120 21.45 13.05 19.33
C GLU A 120 20.94 14.19 18.44
N LYS A 121 21.86 15.00 17.89
CA LYS A 121 21.45 16.08 16.98
C LYS A 121 20.90 15.54 15.66
N ALA A 122 21.45 14.43 15.15
CA ALA A 122 20.88 13.74 13.99
C ALA A 122 19.47 13.20 14.29
N ALA A 123 19.25 12.63 15.48
CA ALA A 123 17.95 12.16 15.94
C ALA A 123 16.93 13.31 15.98
N GLU A 124 17.32 14.46 16.51
CA GLU A 124 16.48 15.66 16.59
C GLU A 124 16.08 16.19 15.19
N LEU A 125 17.03 16.22 14.25
CA LEU A 125 16.75 16.65 12.88
C LEU A 125 15.82 15.67 12.15
N LEU A 126 16.01 14.35 12.34
CA LEU A 126 15.08 13.33 11.83
C LEU A 126 13.70 13.49 12.47
N ALA A 127 13.63 13.73 13.78
CA ALA A 127 12.36 13.95 14.47
C ALA A 127 11.62 15.18 13.91
N CYS A 128 12.35 16.26 13.62
CA CYS A 128 11.81 17.42 12.90
C CYS A 128 11.24 17.02 11.54
N LEU A 129 11.97 16.23 10.76
CA LEU A 129 11.50 15.77 9.44
C LEU A 129 10.22 14.90 9.56
N TRP A 130 10.14 14.02 10.55
CA TRP A 130 8.93 13.23 10.84
C TRP A 130 7.74 14.13 11.14
N LEU A 131 7.92 15.16 11.97
CA LEU A 131 6.88 16.15 12.23
C LEU A 131 6.45 16.85 10.92
N LYS A 132 7.41 17.22 10.06
CA LYS A 132 7.13 17.85 8.76
C LYS A 132 6.29 16.95 7.85
N PHE A 133 6.55 15.65 7.76
CA PHE A 133 5.72 14.72 6.98
C PHE A 133 4.26 14.69 7.43
N ASN A 134 3.98 14.93 8.72
CA ASN A 134 2.62 15.01 9.26
C ASN A 134 1.96 16.40 9.09
N THR A 135 2.67 17.38 8.50
CA THR A 135 2.10 18.70 8.16
C THR A 135 1.53 18.77 6.74
N ILE A 136 1.75 17.73 5.93
CA ILE A 136 1.17 17.62 4.59
C ILE A 136 -0.23 17.00 4.73
N HIS A 137 -1.21 17.58 4.03
CA HIS A 137 -2.58 17.04 4.00
C HIS A 137 -3.07 16.94 2.56
N TRP A 138 -3.45 15.73 2.15
CA TRP A 138 -4.09 15.51 0.87
C TRP A 138 -5.59 15.75 0.95
N ILE A 139 -6.07 16.73 0.16
CA ILE A 139 -7.49 17.07 0.08
C ILE A 139 -8.09 16.38 -1.16
N THR A 140 -9.16 15.62 -0.94
CA THR A 140 -9.80 14.83 -1.99
C THR A 140 -11.31 14.73 -1.79
N ARG A 141 -12.00 14.18 -2.80
CA ARG A 141 -13.45 13.96 -2.75
C ARG A 141 -13.81 13.00 -1.61
N HIS A 142 -14.97 13.19 -0.99
CA HIS A 142 -15.45 12.38 0.13
C HIS A 142 -15.37 10.86 -0.14
N SER A 143 -15.69 10.41 -1.35
CA SER A 143 -15.63 8.98 -1.70
C SER A 143 -14.21 8.42 -1.65
N ILE A 144 -13.21 9.19 -2.07
CA ILE A 144 -11.81 8.79 -2.02
C ILE A 144 -11.30 8.89 -0.58
N ALA A 145 -11.62 9.98 0.13
CA ALA A 145 -11.30 10.15 1.55
C ALA A 145 -11.83 9.00 2.42
N ALA A 146 -13.02 8.47 2.11
CA ALA A 146 -13.59 7.32 2.82
C ALA A 146 -12.84 6.00 2.57
N ILE A 147 -12.06 5.89 1.49
CA ILE A 147 -11.25 4.71 1.17
C ILE A 147 -9.81 4.88 1.68
N THR A 148 -9.29 6.11 1.66
CA THR A 148 -7.89 6.40 1.98
C THR A 148 -7.70 6.90 3.41
N GLN A 149 -8.79 7.23 4.10
CA GLN A 149 -8.80 7.94 5.39
C GLN A 149 -7.92 9.19 5.35
N THR A 150 -7.83 9.84 4.18
CA THR A 150 -6.99 11.04 3.91
C THR A 150 -5.49 10.87 4.24
N SER A 151 -4.99 9.64 4.30
CA SER A 151 -3.55 9.38 4.44
C SER A 151 -2.82 9.79 3.15
N ASN A 152 -1.61 10.35 3.29
CA ASN A 152 -0.76 10.70 2.15
C ASN A 152 0.12 9.53 1.71
N PHE A 153 0.22 8.47 2.52
CA PHE A 153 1.04 7.27 2.22
C PHE A 153 2.51 7.60 1.89
N GLN A 154 3.15 8.49 2.65
CA GLN A 154 4.56 8.84 2.44
C GLN A 154 5.43 7.70 2.97
N ASN A 155 5.87 6.79 2.10
CA ASN A 155 6.59 5.58 2.52
C ASN A 155 8.10 5.82 2.65
N VAL A 156 8.65 5.51 3.81
CA VAL A 156 10.09 5.45 4.08
C VAL A 156 10.48 3.97 4.21
N THR A 157 11.44 3.55 3.41
CA THR A 157 11.98 2.18 3.43
C THR A 157 13.35 2.16 4.07
N ILE A 158 13.60 1.16 4.91
CA ILE A 158 14.86 0.89 5.58
C ILE A 158 15.31 -0.57 5.42
N GLY A 159 16.60 -0.82 5.61
CA GLY A 159 17.21 -2.15 5.51
C GLY A 159 17.33 -2.67 4.08
N GLY A 160 17.14 -3.98 3.92
CA GLY A 160 17.30 -4.69 2.67
C GLY A 160 18.76 -5.02 2.33
N ARG A 161 19.03 -5.38 1.08
CA ARG A 161 20.39 -5.71 0.61
C ARG A 161 21.10 -4.57 -0.14
N ASP A 162 22.43 -4.57 -0.07
CA ASP A 162 23.32 -3.72 -0.87
C ASP A 162 23.58 -4.35 -2.25
N ASN A 163 24.26 -3.64 -3.16
CA ASN A 163 24.56 -4.14 -4.51
C ASN A 163 25.44 -5.42 -4.56
N LYS A 164 26.00 -5.85 -3.43
CA LYS A 164 26.77 -7.11 -3.28
C LYS A 164 25.94 -8.21 -2.62
N GLY A 165 24.65 -7.96 -2.38
CA GLY A 165 23.75 -8.89 -1.71
C GLY A 165 23.98 -9.01 -0.21
N ARG A 166 24.73 -8.10 0.43
CA ARG A 166 24.95 -8.09 1.88
C ARG A 166 23.86 -7.27 2.56
N ASP A 167 23.66 -7.47 3.86
CA ASP A 167 22.76 -6.62 4.65
C ASP A 167 23.16 -5.14 4.50
N ALA A 168 22.17 -4.30 4.19
CA ALA A 168 22.32 -2.85 4.04
C ALA A 168 21.84 -2.08 5.29
N SER A 169 21.44 -2.78 6.36
CA SER A 169 21.18 -2.12 7.65
C SER A 169 22.42 -1.36 8.11
N ASN A 170 22.21 -0.13 8.58
CA ASN A 170 23.26 0.78 9.01
C ASN A 170 22.79 1.60 10.22
N GLU A 171 23.68 2.39 10.83
CA GLU A 171 23.35 3.16 12.04
C GLU A 171 22.19 4.14 11.81
N LEU A 172 22.02 4.68 10.61
CA LEU A 172 20.88 5.54 10.28
C LEU A 172 19.57 4.73 10.20
N SER A 173 19.61 3.47 9.76
CA SER A 173 18.46 2.56 9.83
C SER A 173 17.98 2.39 11.28
N HIS A 174 18.90 2.16 12.23
CA HIS A 174 18.58 2.07 13.66
C HIS A 174 17.99 3.37 14.21
N LEU A 175 18.63 4.50 13.88
CA LEU A 175 18.20 5.81 14.36
C LEU A 175 16.81 6.20 13.85
N ILE A 176 16.47 5.84 12.60
CA ILE A 176 15.13 6.04 12.04
C ILE A 176 14.07 5.28 12.83
N VAL A 177 14.32 4.01 13.18
CA VAL A 177 13.37 3.21 13.98
C VAL A 177 13.20 3.83 15.36
N GLU A 178 14.29 4.23 16.02
CA GLU A 178 14.22 4.90 17.32
C GLU A 178 13.38 6.19 17.30
N VAL A 179 13.53 7.00 16.26
CA VAL A 179 12.74 8.24 16.08
C VAL A 179 11.27 7.92 15.83
N ASP A 180 10.95 6.94 14.97
CA ASP A 180 9.55 6.56 14.70
C ASP A 180 8.86 6.02 15.96
N THR A 181 9.54 5.13 16.70
CA THR A 181 9.08 4.58 17.98
C THR A 181 8.81 5.67 19.02
N ALA A 182 9.69 6.67 19.11
CA ALA A 182 9.57 7.76 20.07
C ALA A 182 8.41 8.71 19.74
N LEU A 183 8.19 9.00 18.46
CA LEU A 183 7.22 9.99 18.02
C LEU A 183 5.80 9.46 17.84
N LYS A 184 5.63 8.17 17.47
CA LYS A 184 4.32 7.52 17.28
C LYS A 184 3.37 8.31 16.37
N LEU A 185 3.91 8.94 15.33
CA LEU A 185 3.13 9.72 14.36
C LEU A 185 2.59 8.83 13.24
N PRO A 186 1.45 9.15 12.60
CA PRO A 186 0.92 8.41 11.46
C PRO A 186 1.85 8.37 10.25
N GLN A 187 2.44 9.51 9.88
CA GLN A 187 3.40 9.65 8.78
C GLN A 187 4.84 9.78 9.31
N PRO A 188 5.85 9.46 8.50
CA PRO A 188 5.76 8.65 7.29
C PRO A 188 5.31 7.22 7.63
N THR A 189 4.82 6.47 6.65
CA THR A 189 4.73 5.01 6.81
C THR A 189 6.14 4.45 6.81
N LEU A 190 6.49 3.59 7.77
CA LEU A 190 7.80 2.94 7.81
C LEU A 190 7.72 1.50 7.29
N SER A 191 8.68 1.13 6.44
CA SER A 191 8.78 -0.18 5.80
C SER A 191 10.16 -0.77 5.98
N LEU A 192 10.23 -2.04 6.38
CA LEU A 192 11.46 -2.82 6.46
C LEU A 192 11.56 -3.74 5.24
N ARG A 193 12.63 -3.62 4.46
CA ARG A 193 13.03 -4.66 3.51
C ARG A 193 13.75 -5.78 4.27
N TYR A 194 13.08 -6.91 4.40
CA TYR A 194 13.55 -8.08 5.13
C TYR A 194 14.25 -9.08 4.21
N HIS A 195 15.38 -9.59 4.67
CA HIS A 195 16.02 -10.78 4.14
C HIS A 195 16.54 -11.68 5.27
N ASP A 196 16.80 -12.93 4.94
CA ASP A 196 17.29 -14.00 5.82
C ASP A 196 18.62 -13.71 6.53
N CYS A 197 19.51 -12.92 5.92
CA CYS A 197 20.80 -12.52 6.51
C CYS A 197 20.78 -11.16 7.22
N ILE A 198 19.62 -10.59 7.54
CA ILE A 198 19.52 -9.26 8.16
C ILE A 198 20.15 -9.27 9.56
N ASN A 199 20.77 -8.17 9.96
CA ASN A 199 21.34 -8.01 11.29
C ASN A 199 20.28 -8.26 12.37
N GLU A 200 20.53 -9.24 13.24
CA GLU A 200 19.57 -9.66 14.27
C GLU A 200 19.24 -8.51 15.23
N ALA A 201 20.23 -7.73 15.68
CA ALA A 201 20.00 -6.61 16.60
C ALA A 201 19.12 -5.52 15.96
N PHE A 202 19.32 -5.23 14.68
CA PHE A 202 18.45 -4.32 13.93
C PHE A 202 17.03 -4.87 13.80
N LEU A 203 16.88 -6.16 13.48
CA LEU A 203 15.57 -6.79 13.36
C LEU A 203 14.81 -6.80 14.70
N PHE A 204 15.51 -7.02 15.82
CA PHE A 204 14.93 -6.86 17.16
C PHE A 204 14.43 -5.44 17.39
N LYS A 205 15.17 -4.42 16.96
CA LYS A 205 14.76 -3.02 17.09
C LYS A 205 13.48 -2.70 16.31
N CYS A 206 13.36 -3.22 15.09
CA CYS A 206 12.12 -3.15 14.30
C CYS A 206 10.95 -3.85 15.02
N ALA A 207 11.20 -4.98 15.67
CA ALA A 207 10.16 -5.70 16.41
C ALA A 207 9.72 -4.97 17.69
N GLU A 208 10.62 -4.24 18.36
CA GLU A 208 10.27 -3.34 19.47
C GLU A 208 9.31 -2.23 19.01
N ASP A 209 9.55 -1.65 17.83
CA ASP A 209 8.68 -0.63 17.24
C ASP A 209 7.28 -1.19 16.93
N ILE A 210 7.21 -2.37 16.31
CA ILE A 210 5.95 -3.08 16.03
C ILE A 210 5.18 -3.35 17.33
N ALA A 211 5.91 -3.74 18.39
CA ALA A 211 5.34 -4.04 19.70
C ALA A 211 4.67 -2.83 20.38
N THR A 212 4.97 -1.59 19.94
CA THR A 212 4.30 -0.39 20.46
C THR A 212 2.83 -0.27 20.05
N GLY A 213 2.39 -1.06 19.07
CA GLY A 213 1.00 -1.09 18.58
C GLY A 213 0.74 -0.24 17.34
N GLY A 214 1.66 0.67 16.97
CA GLY A 214 1.54 1.52 15.77
C GLY A 214 1.60 0.77 14.44
N GLY A 215 2.01 -0.50 14.47
CA GLY A 215 2.08 -1.42 13.33
C GLY A 215 3.11 -1.06 12.27
N LYS A 216 4.15 -0.35 12.68
CA LYS A 216 5.33 -0.02 11.91
C LYS A 216 6.56 -0.68 12.54
N PRO A 217 7.61 -0.97 11.74
CA PRO A 217 7.58 -1.01 10.28
C PRO A 217 6.69 -2.15 9.74
N ALA A 218 6.11 -1.95 8.55
CA ALA A 218 5.59 -3.06 7.76
C ALA A 218 6.76 -3.85 7.14
N ILE A 219 6.62 -5.17 6.98
CA ILE A 219 7.72 -6.03 6.56
C ILE A 219 7.52 -6.48 5.12
N PHE A 220 8.56 -6.27 4.30
CA PHE A 220 8.62 -6.63 2.88
C PHE A 220 9.75 -7.62 2.65
N CYS A 221 9.42 -8.88 2.38
CA CYS A 221 10.36 -9.96 2.14
C CYS A 221 10.93 -9.86 0.72
N GLU A 222 12.23 -9.59 0.61
CA GLU A 222 12.85 -9.20 -0.66
C GLU A 222 12.82 -10.30 -1.73
N ASN A 223 12.90 -11.57 -1.32
CA ASN A 223 12.95 -12.71 -2.25
C ASN A 223 11.78 -12.73 -3.25
N TYR A 224 10.60 -12.27 -2.84
CA TYR A 224 9.44 -12.20 -3.71
C TYR A 224 9.60 -11.11 -4.80
N ALA A 225 10.21 -9.96 -4.50
CA ALA A 225 10.47 -8.93 -5.51
C ALA A 225 11.42 -9.44 -6.62
N TYR A 226 12.40 -10.28 -6.26
CA TYR A 226 13.31 -10.93 -7.21
C TYR A 226 12.63 -11.95 -8.14
N SER A 227 11.48 -12.51 -7.77
CA SER A 227 10.72 -13.41 -8.63
C SER A 227 9.68 -12.69 -9.50
N VAL A 228 9.22 -11.50 -9.08
CA VAL A 228 8.15 -10.76 -9.76
C VAL A 228 8.65 -9.67 -10.69
N LEU A 229 9.55 -8.80 -10.23
CA LEU A 229 9.97 -7.63 -11.01
C LEU A 229 10.63 -7.97 -12.37
N PRO A 230 11.41 -9.07 -12.50
CA PRO A 230 11.90 -9.49 -13.82
C PRO A 230 10.81 -9.84 -14.84
N LEU A 231 9.61 -10.25 -14.39
CA LEU A 231 8.45 -10.51 -15.26
C LEU A 231 7.92 -9.22 -15.91
N TYR A 232 8.31 -8.06 -15.37
CA TYR A 232 8.02 -6.72 -15.89
C TYR A 232 9.25 -6.07 -16.54
N GLU A 233 10.21 -6.87 -16.99
CA GLU A 233 11.42 -6.41 -17.70
C GLU A 233 12.31 -5.48 -16.85
N VAL A 234 12.19 -5.55 -15.52
CA VAL A 234 13.10 -4.88 -14.59
C VAL A 234 14.35 -5.75 -14.40
N PRO A 235 15.55 -5.28 -14.78
CA PRO A 235 16.76 -6.06 -14.65
C PRO A 235 17.19 -6.14 -13.17
N LEU A 236 17.95 -7.18 -12.82
CA LEU A 236 18.30 -7.47 -11.43
C LEU A 236 19.09 -6.34 -10.75
N GLU A 237 19.88 -5.58 -11.51
CA GLU A 237 20.58 -4.40 -10.99
C GLU A 237 19.65 -3.28 -10.49
N ASP A 238 18.41 -3.25 -10.97
CA ASP A 238 17.40 -2.29 -10.54
C ASP A 238 16.47 -2.89 -9.50
N VAL A 239 16.18 -4.20 -9.59
CA VAL A 239 15.42 -4.93 -8.57
C VAL A 239 16.03 -4.76 -7.19
N ILE A 240 17.37 -4.75 -7.06
CA ILE A 240 18.03 -4.58 -5.76
C ILE A 240 17.71 -3.23 -5.09
N GLU A 241 17.25 -2.24 -5.84
CA GLU A 241 16.87 -0.93 -5.32
C GLU A 241 15.37 -0.78 -5.07
N PHE A 242 14.56 -1.83 -5.25
CA PHE A 242 13.11 -1.73 -5.09
C PHE A 242 12.71 -1.15 -3.73
N ALA A 243 11.62 -0.39 -3.70
CA ALA A 243 11.01 0.06 -2.46
C ALA A 243 9.48 0.03 -2.63
N PRO A 244 8.72 -0.22 -1.56
CA PRO A 244 7.29 -0.02 -1.56
C PRO A 244 6.94 1.46 -1.82
N ILE A 245 5.98 1.68 -2.71
CA ILE A 245 5.36 2.97 -3.02
C ILE A 245 4.02 3.00 -2.32
N GLY A 246 3.76 4.06 -1.55
CA GLY A 246 2.51 4.25 -0.85
C GLY A 246 2.28 3.18 0.21
N CYS A 247 1.40 2.23 -0.13
CA CYS A 247 1.04 1.12 0.75
C CYS A 247 2.04 -0.03 0.60
N VAL A 248 1.92 -0.80 -0.48
CA VAL A 248 2.61 -2.09 -0.65
C VAL A 248 3.09 -2.34 -2.09
N GLU A 249 2.90 -1.40 -2.99
CA GLU A 249 3.23 -1.55 -4.40
C GLU A 249 4.74 -1.50 -4.61
N MET A 250 5.31 -2.48 -5.32
CA MET A 250 6.72 -2.41 -5.67
C MET A 250 6.97 -1.33 -6.73
N GLY A 251 8.06 -0.58 -6.56
CA GLY A 251 8.65 0.20 -7.64
C GLY A 251 10.13 0.43 -7.43
N ILE A 252 10.79 0.87 -8.49
CA ILE A 252 12.20 1.27 -8.45
C ILE A 252 12.26 2.80 -8.24
N PRO A 253 12.77 3.29 -7.09
CA PRO A 253 12.87 4.71 -6.80
C PRO A 253 13.57 5.50 -7.92
N GLY A 254 13.02 6.66 -8.27
CA GLY A 254 13.59 7.53 -9.31
C GLY A 254 13.54 6.97 -10.74
N LYS A 255 12.91 5.81 -10.98
CA LYS A 255 12.84 5.16 -12.30
C LYS A 255 11.43 4.74 -12.72
N THR A 256 10.52 4.63 -11.75
CA THR A 256 9.17 4.10 -11.96
C THR A 256 8.14 5.21 -11.98
N ALA A 257 7.27 5.20 -12.99
CA ALA A 257 6.01 5.93 -12.95
C ALA A 257 4.89 4.96 -12.56
N LEU A 258 4.48 5.01 -11.29
CA LEU A 258 3.35 4.26 -10.79
C LEU A 258 2.10 5.15 -10.78
N PHE A 259 1.01 4.61 -11.31
CA PHE A 259 -0.28 5.28 -11.26
C PHE A 259 -1.29 4.32 -10.65
N ALA A 260 -1.82 4.72 -9.49
CA ALA A 260 -2.85 3.98 -8.79
C ALA A 260 -4.05 3.75 -9.72
N GLY A 261 -4.41 2.47 -9.91
CA GLY A 261 -5.62 2.09 -10.64
C GLY A 261 -6.87 2.18 -9.78
N CYS A 262 -7.96 1.58 -10.25
CA CYS A 262 -9.23 1.56 -9.53
C CYS A 262 -9.36 0.26 -8.75
N PHE A 263 -9.99 0.37 -7.60
CA PHE A 263 -10.47 -0.78 -6.84
C PHE A 263 -11.63 -1.46 -7.59
N ILE A 264 -11.51 -2.78 -7.79
CA ILE A 264 -12.50 -3.61 -8.45
C ILE A 264 -13.02 -4.63 -7.45
N SER A 265 -14.31 -4.57 -7.14
CA SER A 265 -14.93 -5.49 -6.18
C SER A 265 -15.23 -6.85 -6.80
N LEU A 266 -14.47 -7.87 -6.40
CA LEU A 266 -14.75 -9.25 -6.82
C LEU A 266 -16.07 -9.78 -6.25
N PRO A 267 -16.44 -9.51 -4.98
CA PRO A 267 -17.75 -9.93 -4.48
C PRO A 267 -18.93 -9.30 -5.23
N HIS A 268 -18.78 -8.07 -5.76
CA HIS A 268 -19.80 -7.51 -6.66
C HIS A 268 -19.85 -8.25 -7.99
N CYS A 269 -18.71 -8.64 -8.57
CA CYS A 269 -18.70 -9.46 -9.78
C CYS A 269 -19.41 -10.81 -9.54
N LEU A 270 -19.24 -11.39 -8.35
CA LEU A 270 -19.98 -12.59 -7.93
C LEU A 270 -21.49 -12.32 -7.79
N GLU A 271 -21.87 -11.21 -7.16
CA GLU A 271 -23.28 -10.78 -7.07
C GLU A 271 -23.94 -10.72 -8.44
N LEU A 272 -23.24 -10.17 -9.45
CA LEU A 272 -23.73 -10.04 -10.81
C LEU A 272 -23.99 -11.39 -11.50
N VAL A 273 -23.33 -12.47 -11.07
CA VAL A 273 -23.67 -13.82 -11.56
C VAL A 273 -25.03 -14.26 -11.02
N PHE A 274 -25.30 -14.05 -9.73
CA PHE A 274 -26.58 -14.43 -9.11
C PHE A 274 -27.77 -13.64 -9.66
N THR A 275 -27.53 -12.41 -10.12
CA THR A 275 -28.56 -11.49 -10.60
C THR A 275 -28.55 -11.28 -12.11
N ASN A 276 -27.77 -12.09 -12.83
CA ASN A 276 -27.63 -12.02 -14.29
C ASN A 276 -27.32 -10.60 -14.81
N GLY A 277 -26.40 -9.89 -14.13
CA GLY A 277 -25.89 -8.57 -14.51
C GLY A 277 -26.53 -7.36 -13.82
N ILE A 278 -27.47 -7.57 -12.88
CA ILE A 278 -28.18 -6.48 -12.18
C ILE A 278 -27.61 -6.26 -10.78
N HIS A 279 -27.14 -5.05 -10.48
CA HIS A 279 -26.65 -4.72 -9.14
C HIS A 279 -27.80 -4.62 -8.14
N ARG A 280 -27.76 -5.40 -7.05
CA ARG A 280 -28.90 -5.58 -6.13
C ARG A 280 -29.37 -4.28 -5.49
N LYS A 281 -28.43 -3.43 -5.08
CA LYS A 281 -28.75 -2.21 -4.33
C LYS A 281 -29.34 -1.10 -5.22
N THR A 282 -28.94 -1.05 -6.49
CA THR A 282 -29.32 0.06 -7.40
C THR A 282 -30.37 -0.35 -8.43
N GLY A 283 -30.59 -1.65 -8.64
CA GLY A 283 -31.44 -2.19 -9.69
C GLY A 283 -30.92 -1.94 -11.11
N LYS A 284 -29.72 -1.37 -11.26
CA LYS A 284 -29.14 -1.04 -12.56
C LYS A 284 -28.43 -2.27 -13.14
N LYS A 285 -28.60 -2.49 -14.44
CA LYS A 285 -27.80 -3.44 -15.20
C LYS A 285 -26.40 -2.86 -15.40
N ILE A 286 -25.42 -3.40 -14.68
CA ILE A 286 -24.01 -2.95 -14.73
C ILE A 286 -23.06 -4.07 -15.15
N GLY A 287 -23.54 -5.32 -15.18
CA GLY A 287 -22.83 -6.47 -15.71
C GLY A 287 -23.44 -6.97 -17.02
N ILE A 288 -22.93 -8.10 -17.49
CA ILE A 288 -23.42 -8.81 -18.67
C ILE A 288 -24.39 -9.94 -18.29
N GLU A 289 -25.14 -10.44 -19.26
CA GLU A 289 -25.97 -11.63 -19.06
C GLU A 289 -25.11 -12.88 -19.19
N THR A 290 -24.78 -13.50 -18.05
CA THR A 290 -24.00 -14.75 -18.00
C THR A 290 -24.87 -16.00 -17.96
N GLY A 291 -26.19 -15.83 -17.93
CA GLY A 291 -27.19 -16.90 -17.85
C GLY A 291 -27.82 -17.01 -16.47
N GLU A 292 -29.00 -17.63 -16.43
CA GLU A 292 -29.70 -17.91 -15.18
C GLU A 292 -28.92 -18.92 -14.34
N ILE A 293 -28.57 -18.53 -13.11
CA ILE A 293 -27.64 -19.28 -12.25
C ILE A 293 -28.16 -20.70 -11.93
N GLU A 294 -29.48 -20.89 -11.87
CA GLU A 294 -30.12 -22.18 -11.64
C GLU A 294 -29.89 -23.18 -12.78
N ARG A 295 -29.43 -22.72 -13.96
CA ARG A 295 -29.20 -23.54 -15.14
C ARG A 295 -27.73 -23.99 -15.30
N PHE A 296 -26.82 -23.62 -14.40
CA PHE A 296 -25.43 -24.04 -14.47
C PHE A 296 -25.26 -25.48 -13.93
N PRO A 297 -25.02 -26.49 -14.79
CA PRO A 297 -25.03 -27.89 -14.36
C PRO A 297 -23.77 -28.29 -13.59
N ARG A 298 -22.66 -27.56 -13.76
CA ARG A 298 -21.37 -27.84 -13.12
C ARG A 298 -20.81 -26.57 -12.49
N PHE A 299 -20.00 -26.75 -11.44
CA PHE A 299 -19.29 -25.64 -10.79
C PHE A 299 -18.45 -24.82 -11.79
N ASN A 300 -17.83 -25.48 -12.78
CA ASN A 300 -17.05 -24.80 -13.81
C ASN A 300 -17.90 -23.82 -14.64
N ASP A 301 -19.17 -24.12 -14.88
CA ASP A 301 -20.05 -23.23 -15.64
C ASP A 301 -20.36 -21.96 -14.81
N PHE A 302 -20.53 -22.11 -13.49
CA PHE A 302 -20.71 -21.00 -12.53
C PHE A 302 -19.46 -20.13 -12.37
N ILE A 303 -18.28 -20.72 -12.15
CA ILE A 303 -17.05 -19.93 -11.96
C ILE A 303 -16.64 -19.21 -13.24
N ASN A 304 -16.89 -19.80 -14.42
CA ASN A 304 -16.68 -19.14 -15.70
C ASN A 304 -17.62 -17.94 -15.90
N ALA A 305 -18.86 -18.01 -15.41
CA ALA A 305 -19.76 -16.85 -15.40
C ALA A 305 -19.19 -15.72 -14.52
N PHE A 306 -18.62 -16.05 -13.35
CA PHE A 306 -17.93 -15.07 -12.50
C PHE A 306 -16.75 -14.41 -13.23
N PHE A 307 -15.87 -15.19 -13.85
CA PHE A 307 -14.73 -14.63 -14.59
C PHE A 307 -15.15 -13.75 -15.77
N LYS A 308 -16.23 -14.10 -16.48
CA LYS A 308 -16.81 -13.24 -17.53
C LYS A 308 -17.33 -11.90 -16.99
N GLN A 309 -17.99 -11.90 -15.81
CA GLN A 309 -18.39 -10.65 -15.17
C GLN A 309 -17.18 -9.80 -14.80
N PHE A 310 -16.15 -10.41 -14.21
CA PHE A 310 -14.92 -9.71 -13.84
C PHE A 310 -14.20 -9.13 -15.07
N GLU A 311 -14.01 -9.93 -16.11
CA GLU A 311 -13.36 -9.51 -17.37
C GLU A 311 -14.08 -8.29 -17.98
N PHE A 312 -15.42 -8.32 -18.03
CA PHE A 312 -16.21 -7.20 -18.51
C PHE A 312 -16.02 -5.93 -17.66
N VAL A 313 -16.12 -6.03 -16.34
CA VAL A 313 -15.94 -4.89 -15.43
C VAL A 313 -14.51 -4.35 -15.50
N HIS A 314 -13.53 -5.23 -15.52
CA HIS A 314 -12.12 -4.89 -15.66
C HIS A 314 -11.86 -4.11 -16.95
N HIS A 315 -12.41 -4.58 -18.07
CA HIS A 315 -12.25 -3.93 -19.37
C HIS A 315 -12.77 -2.49 -19.39
N ILE A 316 -13.96 -2.25 -18.80
CA ILE A 316 -14.52 -0.90 -18.67
C ILE A 316 -13.58 0.00 -17.85
N ILE A 317 -13.12 -0.50 -16.72
CA ILE A 317 -12.26 0.26 -15.80
C ILE A 317 -10.93 0.62 -16.46
N VAL A 318 -10.26 -0.36 -17.08
CA VAL A 318 -8.99 -0.12 -17.80
C VAL A 318 -9.20 0.85 -18.97
N SER A 319 -10.35 0.80 -19.66
CA SER A 319 -10.67 1.76 -20.71
C SER A 319 -10.75 3.20 -20.21
N TYR A 320 -11.38 3.45 -19.05
CA TYR A 320 -11.37 4.77 -18.42
C TYR A 320 -9.97 5.22 -18.03
N PHE A 321 -9.12 4.31 -17.55
CA PHE A 321 -7.72 4.64 -17.26
C PHE A 321 -6.94 5.02 -18.50
N LYS A 322 -7.06 4.26 -19.59
CA LYS A 322 -6.43 4.58 -20.88
C LYS A 322 -6.83 5.98 -21.35
N ILE A 323 -8.11 6.33 -21.27
CA ILE A 323 -8.61 7.67 -21.59
C ILE A 323 -7.92 8.72 -20.72
N SER A 324 -7.81 8.49 -19.41
CA SER A 324 -7.08 9.39 -18.51
C SER A 324 -5.61 9.56 -18.93
N GLN A 325 -4.92 8.48 -19.28
CA GLN A 325 -3.52 8.50 -19.67
C GLN A 325 -3.27 9.22 -21.00
N VAL A 326 -4.15 9.07 -21.99
CA VAL A 326 -3.91 9.64 -23.34
C VAL A 326 -4.52 11.02 -23.51
N ALA A 327 -5.63 11.33 -22.83
CA ALA A 327 -6.41 12.54 -23.10
C ALA A 327 -6.46 13.52 -21.93
N ILE A 328 -6.21 13.07 -20.69
CA ILE A 328 -6.34 13.94 -19.51
C ILE A 328 -4.95 14.31 -18.97
N ARG A 329 -4.14 13.33 -18.58
CA ARG A 329 -2.91 13.59 -17.84
C ARG A 329 -1.87 14.41 -18.61
N PRO A 330 -1.54 14.06 -19.88
CA PRO A 330 -0.52 14.79 -20.64
C PRO A 330 -0.89 16.26 -20.90
N TYR A 331 -2.18 16.57 -21.01
CA TYR A 331 -2.66 17.89 -21.45
C TYR A 331 -3.08 18.81 -20.31
N PHE A 332 -3.57 18.26 -19.20
CA PHE A 332 -4.16 19.06 -18.12
C PHE A 332 -3.37 19.01 -16.82
N VAL A 333 -2.55 17.99 -16.60
CA VAL A 333 -1.78 17.83 -15.36
C VAL A 333 -0.34 17.35 -15.61
N PRO A 334 0.43 17.94 -16.55
CA PRO A 334 1.86 17.66 -16.65
C PRO A 334 2.57 18.05 -15.34
N CYS A 335 3.63 17.33 -14.99
CA CYS A 335 4.40 17.53 -13.75
C CYS A 335 5.90 17.63 -14.07
N PRO A 336 6.34 18.74 -14.69
CA PRO A 336 7.72 18.91 -15.15
C PRO A 336 8.74 18.85 -14.02
N PHE A 337 8.44 19.32 -12.81
CA PHE A 337 9.36 19.23 -11.67
C PHE A 337 9.57 17.78 -11.26
N ASN A 338 8.49 17.04 -10.99
CA ASN A 338 8.60 15.62 -10.66
C ASN A 338 9.28 14.83 -11.79
N SER A 339 8.90 15.08 -13.04
CA SER A 339 9.51 14.44 -14.22
C SER A 339 11.01 14.70 -14.33
N SER A 340 11.51 15.87 -13.92
CA SER A 340 12.95 16.16 -13.92
C SER A 340 13.77 15.29 -12.97
N LEU A 341 13.12 14.69 -11.97
CA LEU A 341 13.72 13.83 -10.94
C LEU A 341 13.59 12.33 -11.28
N ILE A 342 12.90 12.00 -12.38
CA ILE A 342 12.68 10.62 -12.81
C ILE A 342 13.56 10.30 -14.01
N SER A 343 14.26 9.17 -13.91
CA SER A 343 15.17 8.66 -14.93
C SER A 343 14.47 8.51 -16.27
N ASP A 344 15.20 8.90 -17.30
CA ASP A 344 14.82 8.88 -18.72
C ASP A 344 13.79 9.93 -19.17
N CYS A 345 13.09 10.64 -18.26
CA CYS A 345 12.19 11.71 -18.67
C CYS A 345 12.93 12.84 -19.40
N ILE A 346 14.05 13.30 -18.83
CA ILE A 346 14.91 14.34 -19.45
C ILE A 346 15.50 13.85 -20.77
N THR A 347 16.08 12.65 -20.82
CA THR A 347 16.73 12.16 -22.05
C THR A 347 15.72 11.87 -23.16
N LYS A 348 14.51 11.41 -22.84
CA LYS A 348 13.41 11.23 -23.81
C LYS A 348 12.72 12.55 -24.17
N GLY A 349 12.89 13.61 -23.38
CA GLY A 349 12.17 14.87 -23.51
C GLY A 349 10.66 14.68 -23.33
N LYS A 350 10.25 13.85 -22.35
CA LYS A 350 8.85 13.52 -22.09
C LYS A 350 8.54 13.56 -20.60
N ASP A 351 7.39 14.12 -20.27
CA ASP A 351 6.82 14.07 -18.92
C ASP A 351 6.46 12.63 -18.51
N LEU A 352 6.48 12.32 -17.21
CA LEU A 352 6.13 11.01 -16.67
C LEU A 352 4.68 10.60 -17.03
N HIS A 353 3.74 11.54 -17.11
CA HIS A 353 2.37 11.27 -17.56
C HIS A 353 2.29 10.96 -19.06
N SER A 354 3.35 11.25 -19.81
CA SER A 354 3.48 10.99 -21.25
C SER A 354 4.40 9.80 -21.55
N GLY A 355 4.72 8.98 -20.54
CA GLY A 355 5.57 7.80 -20.70
C GLY A 355 7.07 8.09 -20.63
N GLY A 356 7.47 9.20 -19.99
CA GLY A 356 8.88 9.60 -19.84
C GLY A 356 9.71 8.67 -18.96
N ALA A 357 9.12 8.06 -17.93
CA ALA A 357 9.85 7.23 -16.99
C ALA A 357 10.56 6.03 -17.66
N ARG A 358 11.58 5.51 -17.00
CA ARG A 358 12.23 4.25 -17.39
C ARG A 358 11.23 3.10 -17.40
N TYR A 359 10.50 2.93 -16.30
CA TYR A 359 9.47 1.91 -16.14
C TYR A 359 8.09 2.52 -16.12
N ASN A 360 7.31 2.25 -17.18
CA ASN A 360 5.90 2.62 -17.32
C ASN A 360 4.98 1.39 -17.25
N HIS A 361 5.45 0.28 -16.67
CA HIS A 361 4.69 -0.98 -16.56
C HIS A 361 3.81 -1.02 -15.31
N PHE A 362 4.16 -0.24 -14.27
CA PHE A 362 3.52 -0.27 -12.95
C PHE A 362 2.19 0.50 -12.91
N PHE A 363 1.35 0.21 -13.90
CA PHE A 363 -0.06 0.56 -13.89
C PHE A 363 -0.81 -0.62 -13.29
N ALA A 364 -1.34 -0.40 -12.10
CA ALA A 364 -1.82 -1.47 -11.26
C ALA A 364 -3.34 -1.58 -11.30
N SER A 365 -3.89 -2.77 -11.53
CA SER A 365 -5.31 -3.07 -11.31
C SER A 365 -5.48 -3.56 -9.87
N TYR A 366 -6.48 -3.05 -9.14
CA TYR A 366 -6.69 -3.37 -7.72
C TYR A 366 -7.94 -4.22 -7.45
N PRO A 367 -7.96 -5.53 -7.74
CA PRO A 367 -9.02 -6.41 -7.26
C PRO A 367 -9.08 -6.46 -5.73
N VAL A 368 -10.28 -6.28 -5.17
CA VAL A 368 -10.56 -6.26 -3.73
C VAL A 368 -11.56 -7.36 -3.36
N GLY A 369 -11.38 -7.95 -2.18
CA GLY A 369 -12.26 -8.99 -1.64
C GLY A 369 -11.88 -10.41 -2.05
N MET A 370 -10.60 -10.66 -2.35
CA MET A 370 -10.07 -11.96 -2.76
C MET A 370 -10.54 -13.10 -1.84
N VAL A 371 -10.33 -12.96 -0.52
CA VAL A 371 -10.66 -14.00 0.46
C VAL A 371 -12.17 -14.20 0.61
N THR A 372 -12.98 -13.12 0.61
CA THR A 372 -14.44 -13.22 0.62
C THR A 372 -14.96 -13.95 -0.62
N THR A 373 -14.39 -13.65 -1.79
CA THR A 373 -14.74 -14.34 -3.04
C THR A 373 -14.31 -15.80 -3.01
N ALA A 374 -13.08 -16.12 -2.62
CA ALA A 374 -12.58 -17.50 -2.55
C ALA A 374 -13.42 -18.36 -1.58
N ASN A 375 -13.69 -17.86 -0.37
CA ASN A 375 -14.57 -18.54 0.59
C ASN A 375 -15.98 -18.74 0.02
N SER A 376 -16.50 -17.77 -0.74
CA SER A 376 -17.83 -17.86 -1.36
C SER A 376 -17.87 -18.88 -2.50
N LEU A 377 -16.87 -18.88 -3.38
CA LEU A 377 -16.72 -19.85 -4.47
C LEU A 377 -16.59 -21.26 -3.90
N TYR A 378 -15.78 -21.44 -2.86
CA TYR A 378 -15.64 -22.72 -2.17
C TYR A 378 -16.95 -23.18 -1.51
N ALA A 379 -17.69 -22.27 -0.85
CA ALA A 379 -18.99 -22.60 -0.28
C ALA A 379 -20.00 -23.06 -1.35
N VAL A 380 -20.04 -22.41 -2.52
CA VAL A 380 -20.88 -22.84 -3.65
C VAL A 380 -20.44 -24.21 -4.17
N LYS A 381 -19.14 -24.40 -4.41
CA LYS A 381 -18.58 -25.69 -4.86
C LYS A 381 -19.02 -26.81 -3.91
N LYS A 382 -18.79 -26.62 -2.62
CA LYS A 382 -19.02 -27.63 -1.60
C LYS A 382 -20.50 -27.94 -1.41
N LEU A 383 -21.30 -26.91 -1.12
CA LEU A 383 -22.69 -27.09 -0.69
C LEU A 383 -23.66 -27.37 -1.84
N VAL A 384 -23.42 -26.81 -3.03
CA VAL A 384 -24.36 -26.93 -4.16
C VAL A 384 -23.95 -28.05 -5.11
N TYR A 385 -22.66 -28.18 -5.42
CA TYR A 385 -22.20 -29.09 -6.48
C TYR A 385 -21.66 -30.43 -5.97
N GLU A 386 -20.92 -30.43 -4.86
CA GLU A 386 -20.32 -31.65 -4.30
C GLU A 386 -21.28 -32.37 -3.34
N GLU A 387 -21.61 -31.74 -2.21
CA GLU A 387 -22.42 -32.34 -1.14
C GLU A 387 -23.93 -32.25 -1.43
N LYS A 388 -24.33 -31.25 -2.22
CA LYS A 388 -25.74 -30.99 -2.60
C LYS A 388 -26.66 -30.80 -1.40
N ASN A 389 -26.14 -30.19 -0.32
CA ASN A 389 -26.89 -29.86 0.89
C ASN A 389 -27.96 -28.80 0.66
N ILE A 390 -27.73 -27.90 -0.30
CA ILE A 390 -28.68 -26.85 -0.73
C ILE A 390 -28.69 -26.75 -2.25
N SER A 391 -29.84 -26.43 -2.83
CA SER A 391 -29.93 -26.12 -4.25
C SER A 391 -29.41 -24.70 -4.56
N MET A 392 -29.01 -24.47 -5.81
CA MET A 392 -28.63 -23.12 -6.27
C MET A 392 -29.75 -22.10 -6.09
N LYS A 393 -31.00 -22.54 -6.28
CA LYS A 393 -32.20 -21.73 -6.09
C LYS A 393 -32.35 -21.28 -4.64
N GLU A 394 -32.26 -22.22 -3.69
CA GLU A 394 -32.34 -21.91 -2.25
C GLU A 394 -31.23 -20.96 -1.81
N LEU A 395 -30.00 -21.15 -2.33
CA LEU A 395 -28.90 -20.23 -2.04
C LEU A 395 -29.18 -18.82 -2.59
N LYS A 396 -29.63 -18.71 -3.86
CA LYS A 396 -29.98 -17.42 -4.47
C LYS A 396 -31.04 -16.67 -3.65
N GLU A 397 -32.13 -17.35 -3.29
CA GLU A 397 -33.22 -16.80 -2.46
C GLU A 397 -32.71 -16.39 -1.06
N ALA A 398 -31.87 -17.21 -0.44
CA ALA A 398 -31.26 -16.89 0.84
C ALA A 398 -30.42 -15.62 0.80
N LEU A 399 -29.60 -15.44 -0.24
CA LEU A 399 -28.79 -14.24 -0.43
C LEU A 399 -29.67 -13.01 -0.68
N GLU A 400 -30.73 -13.14 -1.48
CA GLU A 400 -31.69 -12.07 -1.75
C GLU A 400 -32.41 -11.59 -0.48
N LYS A 401 -32.73 -12.54 0.42
CA LYS A 401 -33.35 -12.27 1.72
C LYS A 401 -32.36 -12.02 2.84
N ASN A 402 -31.07 -11.79 2.52
CA ASN A 402 -30.02 -11.53 3.50
C ASN A 402 -29.96 -12.57 4.64
N PHE A 403 -30.28 -13.83 4.31
CA PHE A 403 -30.38 -14.94 5.25
C PHE A 403 -31.39 -14.76 6.41
N GLU A 404 -32.39 -13.90 6.24
CA GLU A 404 -33.42 -13.66 7.26
C GLU A 404 -34.48 -14.76 7.30
N GLY A 405 -35.27 -14.80 8.37
CA GLY A 405 -36.35 -15.77 8.55
C GLY A 405 -35.87 -17.23 8.50
N GLU A 406 -36.48 -18.02 7.63
CA GLU A 406 -36.15 -19.44 7.44
C GLU A 406 -34.76 -19.67 6.82
N PHE A 407 -34.18 -18.67 6.15
CA PHE A 407 -32.87 -18.77 5.50
C PHE A 407 -31.69 -18.70 6.49
N LYS A 408 -31.96 -18.45 7.78
CA LYS A 408 -30.95 -18.55 8.85
C LYS A 408 -30.28 -19.92 8.90
N LYS A 409 -31.02 -20.99 8.56
CA LYS A 409 -30.49 -22.36 8.49
C LYS A 409 -29.45 -22.50 7.37
N ILE A 410 -29.68 -21.88 6.22
CA ILE A 410 -28.75 -21.88 5.08
C ILE A 410 -27.48 -21.11 5.45
N ARG A 411 -27.62 -19.95 6.10
CA ARG A 411 -26.44 -19.21 6.58
C ARG A 411 -25.58 -20.02 7.53
N LYS A 412 -26.22 -20.75 8.47
CA LYS A 412 -25.49 -21.60 9.41
C LYS A 412 -24.62 -22.63 8.65
N ILE A 413 -25.20 -23.30 7.66
CA ILE A 413 -24.48 -24.27 6.82
C ILE A 413 -23.34 -23.58 6.04
N CYS A 414 -23.58 -22.40 5.45
CA CYS A 414 -22.52 -21.60 4.79
C CYS A 414 -21.36 -21.24 5.73
N LEU A 415 -21.65 -20.89 6.98
CA LEU A 415 -20.65 -20.54 7.99
C LEU A 415 -19.86 -21.76 8.49
N GLU A 416 -20.44 -22.96 8.43
CA GLU A 416 -19.82 -24.23 8.85
C GLU A 416 -18.84 -24.79 7.80
N VAL A 417 -18.96 -24.40 6.53
CA VAL A 417 -17.98 -24.75 5.48
C VAL A 417 -16.58 -24.28 5.90
N PRO A 418 -15.51 -25.09 5.71
CA PRO A 418 -14.14 -24.67 5.93
C PRO A 418 -13.81 -23.32 5.27
N LYS A 419 -12.93 -22.54 5.90
CA LYS A 419 -12.58 -21.18 5.48
C LYS A 419 -11.07 -21.04 5.34
N TYR A 420 -10.66 -20.18 4.42
CA TYR A 420 -9.27 -19.80 4.20
C TYR A 420 -8.61 -19.32 5.50
N GLY A 421 -7.29 -19.54 5.61
CA GLY A 421 -6.48 -19.10 6.76
C GLY A 421 -6.30 -20.15 7.84
N ASN A 422 -6.53 -21.43 7.52
CA ASN A 422 -6.52 -22.54 8.46
C ASN A 422 -5.61 -23.71 8.05
N ASP A 423 -4.75 -23.51 7.03
CA ASP A 423 -3.87 -24.53 6.45
C ASP A 423 -4.65 -25.73 5.86
N ILE A 424 -5.76 -25.46 5.16
CA ILE A 424 -6.63 -26.47 4.55
C ILE A 424 -6.47 -26.39 3.03
N ASP A 425 -5.76 -27.37 2.44
CA ASP A 425 -5.35 -27.34 1.03
C ASP A 425 -6.51 -27.07 0.07
N GLU A 426 -7.65 -27.75 0.22
CA GLU A 426 -8.77 -27.57 -0.72
C GLU A 426 -9.35 -26.14 -0.73
N VAL A 427 -9.29 -25.44 0.42
CA VAL A 427 -9.78 -24.06 0.54
C VAL A 427 -8.73 -23.06 0.08
N ASP A 428 -7.48 -23.30 0.44
CA ASP A 428 -6.35 -22.46 0.06
C ASP A 428 -6.10 -22.52 -1.45
N ASP A 429 -6.30 -23.69 -2.07
CA ASP A 429 -6.25 -23.90 -3.52
C ASP A 429 -7.29 -23.07 -4.27
N MET A 430 -8.50 -22.89 -3.70
CA MET A 430 -9.51 -22.00 -4.29
C MET A 430 -9.01 -20.54 -4.36
N LEU A 431 -8.30 -20.08 -3.33
CA LEU A 431 -7.72 -18.74 -3.34
C LEU A 431 -6.55 -18.65 -4.33
N ARG A 432 -5.66 -19.65 -4.37
CA ARG A 432 -4.56 -19.74 -5.35
C ARG A 432 -5.08 -19.66 -6.79
N ASP A 433 -6.06 -20.50 -7.11
CA ASP A 433 -6.61 -20.57 -8.46
C ASP A 433 -7.31 -19.25 -8.83
N LEU A 434 -7.98 -18.61 -7.86
CA LEU A 434 -8.54 -17.27 -8.05
C LEU A 434 -7.47 -16.21 -8.33
N PHE A 435 -6.36 -16.18 -7.58
CA PHE A 435 -5.24 -15.26 -7.85
C PHE A 435 -4.67 -15.45 -9.26
N LYS A 436 -4.48 -16.71 -9.65
CA LYS A 436 -3.95 -17.06 -10.97
C LYS A 436 -4.86 -16.54 -12.09
N GLU A 437 -6.13 -16.95 -12.09
CA GLU A 437 -7.08 -16.60 -13.17
C GLU A 437 -7.33 -15.09 -13.25
N ILE A 438 -7.48 -14.40 -12.10
CA ILE A 438 -7.64 -12.95 -12.08
C ILE A 438 -6.40 -12.25 -12.62
N SER A 439 -5.20 -12.69 -12.24
CA SER A 439 -3.94 -12.11 -12.73
C SER A 439 -3.79 -12.31 -14.24
N GLU A 440 -4.14 -13.49 -14.76
CA GLU A 440 -4.13 -13.77 -16.20
C GLU A 440 -5.12 -12.88 -16.97
N ILE A 441 -6.33 -12.65 -16.44
CA ILE A 441 -7.30 -11.72 -17.04
C ILE A 441 -6.76 -10.28 -17.02
N VAL A 442 -6.20 -9.84 -15.90
CA VAL A 442 -5.64 -8.48 -15.75
C VAL A 442 -4.52 -8.24 -16.78
N MET A 443 -3.58 -9.18 -16.90
CA MET A 443 -2.40 -9.02 -17.75
C MET A 443 -2.67 -9.15 -19.25
N LYS A 444 -3.83 -9.66 -19.67
CA LYS A 444 -4.25 -9.63 -21.08
C LYS A 444 -4.48 -8.20 -21.57
N GLU A 445 -4.84 -7.30 -20.67
CA GLU A 445 -4.98 -5.88 -20.97
C GLU A 445 -3.62 -5.16 -20.93
N LYS A 446 -3.50 -4.12 -21.75
CA LYS A 446 -2.33 -3.26 -21.79
C LYS A 446 -2.70 -1.82 -21.43
N ASN A 447 -1.78 -1.05 -20.88
CA ASN A 447 -1.96 0.38 -20.65
C ASN A 447 -1.83 1.20 -21.96
N ALA A 448 -1.97 2.53 -21.87
CA ALA A 448 -1.81 3.44 -23.00
C ALA A 448 -0.41 3.43 -23.65
N PHE A 449 0.60 2.89 -22.96
CA PHE A 449 1.97 2.76 -23.43
C PHE A 449 2.29 1.33 -23.93
N ASN A 450 1.26 0.50 -24.15
CA ASN A 450 1.36 -0.85 -24.69
C ASN A 450 2.10 -1.86 -23.77
N HIS A 451 2.18 -1.59 -22.47
CA HIS A 451 2.68 -2.53 -21.47
C HIS A 451 1.52 -3.28 -20.78
N PRO A 452 1.67 -4.56 -20.41
CA PRO A 452 0.66 -5.28 -19.65
C PRO A 452 0.26 -4.55 -18.36
N ILE A 453 -1.02 -4.60 -17.99
CA ILE A 453 -1.47 -4.10 -16.69
C ILE A 453 -0.95 -5.04 -15.59
N ALA A 454 -0.37 -4.47 -14.54
CA ALA A 454 0.13 -5.24 -13.41
C ALA A 454 -1.00 -5.55 -12.42
N PRO A 455 -1.25 -6.82 -12.06
CA PRO A 455 -2.12 -7.13 -10.92
C PRO A 455 -1.48 -6.64 -9.61
N ALA A 456 -2.27 -5.97 -8.79
CA ALA A 456 -1.87 -5.54 -7.46
C ALA A 456 -3.06 -5.73 -6.51
N TYR A 457 -2.87 -6.47 -5.43
CA TYR A 457 -3.95 -6.87 -4.54
C TYR A 457 -3.81 -6.15 -3.20
N LEU A 458 -4.37 -4.94 -3.16
CA LEU A 458 -4.55 -4.17 -1.92
C LEU A 458 -5.90 -3.45 -1.98
N GLY A 459 -6.41 -3.06 -0.81
CA GLY A 459 -7.68 -2.37 -0.72
C GLY A 459 -7.66 -1.09 0.09
N VAL A 460 -6.63 -0.79 0.89
CA VAL A 460 -6.73 0.25 1.93
C VAL A 460 -8.01 0.00 2.75
N THR A 461 -9.02 0.89 2.76
CA THR A 461 -10.36 0.63 3.34
C THR A 461 -11.46 0.37 2.28
N ALA A 462 -11.10 0.07 1.03
CA ALA A 462 -12.03 -0.26 -0.05
C ALA A 462 -12.82 -1.55 0.22
N HIS A 463 -12.25 -2.52 0.96
CA HIS A 463 -12.96 -3.73 1.39
C HIS A 463 -14.21 -3.39 2.23
N TYR A 464 -14.15 -2.31 3.00
CA TYR A 464 -15.30 -1.74 3.69
C TYR A 464 -16.24 -0.99 2.73
N PHE A 465 -15.70 -0.04 1.96
CA PHE A 465 -16.51 0.81 1.07
C PHE A 465 -17.32 0.01 0.03
N HIS A 466 -16.71 -0.99 -0.59
CA HIS A 466 -17.41 -1.89 -1.50
C HIS A 466 -18.34 -2.86 -0.75
N GLY A 467 -17.95 -3.30 0.44
CA GLY A 467 -18.75 -4.17 1.30
C GLY A 467 -20.13 -3.59 1.62
N ILE A 468 -20.21 -2.33 2.04
CA ILE A 468 -21.48 -1.61 2.31
C ILE A 468 -22.33 -1.36 1.06
N GLY A 469 -21.75 -1.56 -0.13
CA GLY A 469 -22.43 -1.53 -1.42
C GLY A 469 -22.91 -2.90 -1.91
N CYS A 470 -22.49 -4.01 -1.28
CA CYS A 470 -22.68 -5.37 -1.77
C CYS A 470 -23.69 -6.15 -0.92
N GLY A 471 -24.53 -6.94 -1.58
CA GLY A 471 -25.45 -7.88 -0.94
C GLY A 471 -24.73 -9.02 -0.22
N ALA A 472 -25.51 -9.89 0.43
CA ALA A 472 -24.98 -11.06 1.13
C ALA A 472 -24.21 -11.98 0.16
N THR A 473 -23.19 -12.67 0.66
CA THR A 473 -22.35 -13.58 -0.15
C THR A 473 -22.38 -15.03 0.35
N PRO A 474 -22.12 -16.02 -0.53
CA PRO A 474 -22.21 -17.45 -0.19
C PRO A 474 -21.32 -17.93 0.96
N ASP A 475 -20.29 -17.18 1.34
CA ASP A 475 -19.47 -17.45 2.53
C ASP A 475 -20.21 -17.24 3.87
N GLY A 476 -21.46 -16.76 3.83
CA GLY A 476 -22.30 -16.49 5.01
C GLY A 476 -22.19 -15.05 5.52
N ARG A 477 -21.43 -14.20 4.82
CA ARG A 477 -21.36 -12.75 5.05
C ARG A 477 -22.72 -12.12 4.76
N LEU A 478 -23.18 -11.27 5.68
CA LEU A 478 -24.44 -10.54 5.53
C LEU A 478 -24.30 -9.39 4.54
N ALA A 479 -25.40 -8.95 3.95
CA ALA A 479 -25.44 -7.77 3.09
C ALA A 479 -24.92 -6.53 3.82
N TYR A 480 -24.20 -5.69 3.09
CA TYR A 480 -23.74 -4.37 3.52
C TYR A 480 -22.78 -4.35 4.72
N THR A 481 -22.02 -5.44 4.94
CA THR A 481 -20.91 -5.51 5.89
C THR A 481 -19.56 -5.44 5.15
N PRO A 482 -18.41 -5.22 5.82
CA PRO A 482 -17.12 -5.26 5.15
C PRO A 482 -16.83 -6.64 4.52
N PHE A 483 -16.00 -6.67 3.47
CA PHE A 483 -15.29 -7.88 3.04
C PHE A 483 -14.12 -8.18 3.97
N ALA A 484 -13.45 -9.32 3.77
CA ALA A 484 -12.12 -9.54 4.35
C ALA A 484 -11.17 -8.41 3.94
N ASP A 485 -10.33 -7.96 4.87
CA ASP A 485 -9.32 -6.93 4.60
C ASP A 485 -8.12 -7.53 3.84
N GLY A 486 -7.33 -6.68 3.20
CA GLY A 486 -6.18 -7.12 2.43
C GLY A 486 -6.52 -8.10 1.31
N SER A 487 -5.49 -8.75 0.79
CA SER A 487 -5.62 -9.80 -0.22
C SER A 487 -5.39 -11.20 0.34
N LEU A 488 -4.72 -11.28 1.49
CA LEU A 488 -4.32 -12.53 2.16
C LEU A 488 -4.77 -12.60 3.62
N SER A 489 -5.39 -11.56 4.19
CA SER A 489 -5.94 -11.63 5.54
C SER A 489 -7.18 -12.54 5.56
N ALA A 490 -7.31 -13.40 6.56
CA ALA A 490 -8.51 -14.20 6.72
C ALA A 490 -9.72 -13.32 7.05
N TYR A 491 -10.93 -13.80 6.71
CA TYR A 491 -12.13 -13.11 7.16
C TYR A 491 -12.21 -13.16 8.69
N PRO A 492 -12.52 -12.03 9.38
CA PRO A 492 -12.48 -11.99 10.83
C PRO A 492 -13.24 -13.14 11.52
N GLY A 493 -12.53 -13.88 12.38
CA GLY A 493 -13.05 -15.01 13.15
C GLY A 493 -13.09 -16.36 12.40
N THR A 494 -12.60 -16.44 11.17
CA THR A 494 -12.58 -17.70 10.40
C THR A 494 -11.27 -18.47 10.51
N ASP A 495 -10.17 -17.77 10.76
CA ASP A 495 -8.82 -18.26 11.05
C ASP A 495 -8.68 -18.72 12.51
N LYS A 496 -8.93 -20.00 12.75
CA LYS A 496 -9.03 -20.60 14.09
C LYS A 496 -7.80 -21.43 14.49
N ASN A 497 -6.90 -21.69 13.55
CA ASN A 497 -5.73 -22.56 13.74
C ASN A 497 -4.41 -21.80 14.02
N GLY A 498 -4.52 -20.54 14.45
CA GLY A 498 -3.39 -19.72 14.87
C GLY A 498 -2.58 -19.09 13.71
N PRO A 499 -1.61 -18.23 14.05
CA PRO A 499 -0.90 -17.42 13.06
C PRO A 499 0.00 -18.24 12.13
N THR A 500 0.52 -19.39 12.59
CA THR A 500 1.32 -20.28 11.73
C THR A 500 0.48 -20.90 10.61
N ALA A 501 -0.73 -21.36 10.90
CA ALA A 501 -1.64 -21.87 9.87
C ALA A 501 -2.03 -20.77 8.89
N LEU A 502 -2.28 -19.56 9.39
CA LEU A 502 -2.64 -18.40 8.59
C LEU A 502 -1.51 -18.01 7.60
N ILE A 503 -0.25 -17.93 8.05
CA ILE A 503 0.86 -17.60 7.14
C ILE A 503 1.08 -18.69 6.08
N LYS A 504 0.86 -19.97 6.41
CA LYS A 504 0.97 -21.07 5.45
C LYS A 504 -0.10 -20.97 4.37
N SER A 505 -1.36 -20.78 4.75
CA SER A 505 -2.45 -20.52 3.81
C SER A 505 -2.15 -19.32 2.91
N ALA A 506 -1.63 -18.23 3.48
CA ALA A 506 -1.27 -17.03 2.71
C ALA A 506 -0.19 -17.30 1.67
N THR A 507 0.83 -18.10 1.98
CA THR A 507 1.90 -18.43 1.03
C THR A 507 1.49 -19.43 -0.05
N LYS A 508 0.51 -20.32 0.22
CA LYS A 508 -0.04 -21.24 -0.80
C LYS A 508 -0.78 -20.52 -1.93
N ALA A 509 -1.26 -19.29 -1.68
CA ALA A 509 -1.96 -18.49 -2.68
C ALA A 509 -1.09 -18.19 -3.93
N ASN A 510 0.24 -18.31 -3.83
CA ASN A 510 1.20 -18.07 -4.91
C ASN A 510 0.85 -16.84 -5.74
N THR A 511 1.06 -15.66 -5.15
CA THR A 511 0.51 -14.42 -5.68
C THR A 511 1.26 -13.85 -6.88
N SER A 512 2.32 -14.50 -7.36
CA SER A 512 3.03 -14.08 -8.57
C SER A 512 2.07 -14.14 -9.77
N PRO A 513 2.07 -13.13 -10.67
CA PRO A 513 3.04 -12.05 -10.81
C PRO A 513 2.64 -10.73 -10.13
N ALA A 514 1.84 -10.75 -9.08
CA ALA A 514 1.36 -9.51 -8.46
C ALA A 514 2.49 -8.62 -7.92
N VAL A 515 2.48 -7.34 -8.31
CA VAL A 515 3.43 -6.32 -7.85
C VAL A 515 3.08 -5.77 -6.46
N ALA A 516 1.94 -6.19 -5.90
CA ALA A 516 1.50 -5.79 -4.58
C ALA A 516 0.57 -6.85 -3.98
N THR A 517 0.76 -7.20 -2.72
CA THR A 517 -0.19 -7.98 -1.92
C THR A 517 -0.21 -7.47 -0.49
N LEU A 518 -1.36 -7.53 0.17
CA LEU A 518 -1.52 -7.01 1.53
C LEU A 518 -2.01 -8.09 2.47
N PHE A 519 -1.31 -8.22 3.60
CA PHE A 519 -1.59 -9.21 4.63
C PHE A 519 -1.50 -8.58 6.02
N ASN A 520 -2.62 -8.52 6.74
CA ASN A 520 -2.70 -8.08 8.11
C ASN A 520 -2.76 -9.27 9.07
N ILE A 521 -2.07 -9.13 10.20
CA ILE A 521 -2.25 -10.01 11.37
C ILE A 521 -2.43 -9.12 12.61
N LYS A 522 -3.37 -9.45 13.50
CA LYS A 522 -3.47 -8.81 14.82
C LYS A 522 -2.97 -9.77 15.89
N LEU A 523 -2.04 -9.30 16.71
CA LEU A 523 -1.34 -10.04 17.75
C LEU A 523 -1.67 -9.44 19.12
N ASN A 524 -1.77 -10.30 20.14
CA ASN A 524 -1.94 -9.85 21.51
C ASN A 524 -0.62 -9.21 22.04
N PRO A 525 -0.67 -8.06 22.73
CA PRO A 525 0.53 -7.41 23.29
C PRO A 525 1.34 -8.25 24.27
N SER A 526 0.74 -9.26 24.92
CA SER A 526 1.43 -10.14 25.87
C SER A 526 2.59 -10.92 25.25
N ILE A 527 2.53 -11.19 23.94
CA ILE A 527 3.60 -11.85 23.18
C ILE A 527 4.93 -11.12 23.35
N PHE A 528 4.90 -9.79 23.34
CA PHE A 528 6.10 -8.96 23.33
C PHE A 528 6.64 -8.65 24.73
N LYS A 529 6.04 -9.21 25.79
CA LYS A 529 6.50 -9.04 27.18
C LYS A 529 7.65 -9.97 27.58
N SER A 530 8.03 -10.91 26.72
CA SER A 530 9.09 -11.88 26.98
C SER A 530 10.04 -12.00 25.78
N ALA A 531 11.32 -12.27 26.06
CA ALA A 531 12.30 -12.53 25.00
C ALA A 531 11.93 -13.75 24.14
N GLU A 532 11.29 -14.77 24.74
CA GLU A 532 10.80 -15.94 24.01
C GLU A 532 9.69 -15.58 23.02
N GLY A 533 8.69 -14.80 23.46
CA GLY A 533 7.60 -14.37 22.57
C GLY A 533 8.09 -13.46 21.44
N MET A 534 9.06 -12.58 21.72
CA MET A 534 9.75 -11.80 20.69
C MET A 534 10.44 -12.70 19.66
N ARG A 535 11.18 -13.73 20.10
CA ARG A 535 11.83 -14.70 19.19
C ARG A 535 10.82 -15.52 18.37
N LYS A 536 9.67 -15.90 18.96
CA LYS A 536 8.58 -16.56 18.23
C LYS A 536 7.99 -15.66 17.15
N PHE A 537 7.82 -14.37 17.44
CA PHE A 537 7.39 -13.37 16.45
C PHE A 537 8.38 -13.27 15.28
N LEU A 538 9.69 -13.12 15.57
CA LEU A 538 10.71 -13.10 14.54
C LEU A 538 10.75 -14.41 13.72
N SER A 539 10.52 -15.55 14.38
CA SER A 539 10.41 -16.84 13.69
C SER A 539 9.20 -16.91 12.77
N LEU A 540 8.07 -16.30 13.13
CA LEU A 540 6.89 -16.21 12.26
C LEU A 540 7.20 -15.39 11.00
N VAL A 541 7.85 -14.23 11.15
CA VAL A 541 8.28 -13.38 10.03
C VAL A 541 9.24 -14.12 9.11
N LYS A 542 10.28 -14.75 9.69
CA LYS A 542 11.23 -15.57 8.93
C LYS A 542 10.51 -16.68 8.17
N THR A 543 9.62 -17.43 8.85
CA THR A 543 8.86 -18.52 8.23
C THR A 543 8.03 -18.03 7.05
N TYR A 544 7.34 -16.89 7.19
CA TYR A 544 6.57 -16.30 6.09
C TYR A 544 7.44 -15.95 4.89
N SER A 545 8.62 -15.35 5.13
CA SER A 545 9.59 -15.05 4.08
C SER A 545 10.15 -16.31 3.41
N ASP A 546 10.52 -17.33 4.19
CA ASP A 546 11.08 -18.60 3.69
C ASP A 546 10.06 -19.34 2.80
N LEU A 547 8.76 -19.20 3.11
CA LEU A 547 7.65 -19.77 2.33
C LEU A 547 7.27 -18.91 1.10
N GLY A 548 8.00 -17.82 0.82
CA GLY A 548 7.78 -16.99 -0.38
C GLY A 548 6.74 -15.87 -0.22
N GLY A 549 6.43 -15.49 1.02
CA GLY A 549 5.60 -14.31 1.30
C GLY A 549 6.23 -13.02 0.78
N TYR A 550 5.39 -12.01 0.49
CA TYR A 550 5.84 -10.69 0.05
C TYR A 550 5.78 -9.66 1.17
N HIS A 551 4.58 -9.35 1.64
CA HIS A 551 4.35 -8.28 2.59
C HIS A 551 3.48 -8.76 3.74
N ILE A 552 3.86 -8.40 4.96
CA ILE A 552 3.13 -8.68 6.19
C ILE A 552 3.23 -7.49 7.16
N GLN A 553 2.13 -7.16 7.81
CA GLN A 553 2.10 -6.10 8.82
C GLN A 553 1.21 -6.48 10.00
N PHE A 554 1.51 -5.88 11.16
CA PHE A 554 0.96 -6.32 12.44
C PHE A 554 0.21 -5.21 13.15
N ASN A 555 -0.93 -5.53 13.76
CA ASN A 555 -1.48 -4.75 14.87
C ASN A 555 -1.11 -5.46 16.18
N VAL A 556 -0.47 -4.76 17.10
CA VAL A 556 -0.15 -5.29 18.44
C VAL A 556 -1.03 -4.58 19.47
N ILE A 557 -2.27 -5.04 19.61
CA ILE A 557 -3.27 -4.39 20.45
C ILE A 557 -4.37 -5.37 20.84
N ASP A 558 -4.84 -5.28 22.08
CA ASP A 558 -5.95 -6.09 22.55
C ASP A 558 -7.31 -5.45 22.24
N LYS A 559 -8.32 -6.29 22.07
CA LYS A 559 -9.69 -5.85 21.78
C LYS A 559 -10.28 -4.90 22.85
N LYS A 560 -9.93 -5.07 24.12
CA LYS A 560 -10.49 -4.25 25.22
C LYS A 560 -10.01 -2.81 25.10
N THR A 561 -8.73 -2.59 24.79
CA THR A 561 -8.16 -1.26 24.55
C THR A 561 -8.88 -0.53 23.41
N LEU A 562 -9.14 -1.21 22.29
CA LEU A 562 -9.88 -0.61 21.16
C LEU A 562 -11.33 -0.24 21.52
N LEU A 563 -12.03 -1.10 22.26
CA LEU A 563 -13.39 -0.81 22.73
C LEU A 563 -13.42 0.36 23.71
N GLU A 564 -12.41 0.48 24.57
CA GLU A 564 -12.26 1.61 25.49
C GLU A 564 -11.99 2.90 24.72
N ALA A 565 -11.04 2.88 23.76
CA ALA A 565 -10.73 4.02 22.92
C ALA A 565 -11.93 4.51 22.09
N LYS A 566 -12.77 3.58 21.62
CA LYS A 566 -14.02 3.94 20.92
C LYS A 566 -15.04 4.59 21.86
N LYS A 567 -15.07 4.20 23.13
CA LYS A 567 -16.00 4.74 24.13
C LYS A 567 -15.53 6.07 24.74
N TYR A 568 -14.22 6.23 24.93
CA TYR A 568 -13.58 7.37 25.59
C TYR A 568 -12.42 7.91 24.74
N PRO A 569 -12.68 8.43 23.52
CA PRO A 569 -11.64 8.82 22.57
C PRO A 569 -10.70 9.90 23.11
N GLU A 570 -11.16 10.74 24.03
CA GLU A 570 -10.35 11.77 24.68
C GLU A 570 -9.17 11.22 25.50
N ARG A 571 -9.26 9.96 25.94
CA ARG A 571 -8.21 9.28 26.72
C ARG A 571 -7.19 8.54 25.85
N HIS A 572 -7.44 8.46 24.55
CA HIS A 572 -6.71 7.61 23.59
C HIS A 572 -6.36 8.39 22.32
N ARG A 573 -6.12 9.71 22.43
CA ARG A 573 -5.88 10.60 21.27
C ARG A 573 -4.61 10.25 20.48
N ASP A 574 -3.64 9.65 21.15
CA ASP A 574 -2.35 9.22 20.62
C ASP A 574 -2.32 7.72 20.26
N LEU A 575 -3.47 7.04 20.32
CA LEU A 575 -3.55 5.60 20.01
C LEU A 575 -3.38 5.36 18.51
N LEU A 576 -2.14 5.14 18.09
CA LEU A 576 -1.78 4.78 16.74
C LEU A 576 -2.09 3.30 16.47
N ILE A 577 -2.76 3.00 15.36
CA ILE A 577 -3.06 1.63 14.93
C ILE A 577 -2.77 1.43 13.44
N ARG A 578 -2.61 0.17 13.02
CA ARG A 578 -2.45 -0.22 11.61
C ARG A 578 -3.80 -0.45 10.94
N VAL A 579 -4.06 0.22 9.83
CA VAL A 579 -5.31 0.04 9.06
C VAL A 579 -5.10 -1.02 7.99
N ALA A 580 -4.54 -0.65 6.84
CA ALA A 580 -4.14 -1.54 5.76
C ALA A 580 -3.15 -0.81 4.85
N GLY A 581 -1.85 -1.00 5.08
CA GLY A 581 -0.78 -0.35 4.32
C GLY A 581 -0.38 1.03 4.85
N PHE A 582 -1.02 1.50 5.92
CA PHE A 582 -0.71 2.74 6.62
C PHE A 582 -1.18 2.67 8.07
N SER A 583 -0.71 3.61 8.90
CA SER A 583 -1.12 3.77 10.28
C SER A 583 -1.88 5.09 10.47
N ALA A 584 -2.80 5.12 11.42
CA ALA A 584 -3.61 6.30 11.75
C ALA A 584 -3.98 6.30 13.24
N TYR A 585 -4.30 7.46 13.80
CA TYR A 585 -4.87 7.52 15.13
C TYR A 585 -6.26 6.89 15.10
N PHE A 586 -6.49 5.94 15.99
CA PHE A 586 -7.72 5.16 16.03
C PHE A 586 -8.96 6.05 16.17
N VAL A 587 -8.85 7.13 16.96
CA VAL A 587 -9.93 8.08 17.23
C VAL A 587 -10.32 8.94 16.03
N ASP A 588 -9.41 9.08 15.04
CA ASP A 588 -9.66 9.85 13.82
C ASP A 588 -10.31 9.00 12.72
N LEU A 589 -10.36 7.68 12.91
CA LEU A 589 -10.99 6.76 11.97
C LEU A 589 -12.51 6.83 12.08
N SER A 590 -13.18 6.62 10.95
CA SER A 590 -14.63 6.48 10.96
C SER A 590 -15.08 5.32 11.87
N PRO A 591 -16.24 5.44 12.57
CA PRO A 591 -16.70 4.41 13.51
C PRO A 591 -16.78 3.00 12.93
N THR A 592 -17.04 2.89 11.62
CA THR A 592 -17.15 1.60 10.96
C THR A 592 -15.80 0.97 10.63
N VAL A 593 -14.79 1.78 10.28
CA VAL A 593 -13.41 1.29 10.16
C VAL A 593 -12.89 0.84 11.52
N GLN A 594 -13.23 1.55 12.60
CA GLN A 594 -12.92 1.12 13.96
C GLN A 594 -13.53 -0.26 14.29
N ASP A 595 -14.80 -0.49 13.93
CA ASP A 595 -15.49 -1.77 14.16
C ASP A 595 -14.83 -2.93 13.39
N GLU A 596 -14.40 -2.69 12.16
CA GLU A 596 -13.69 -3.67 11.34
C GLU A 596 -12.37 -4.10 12.02
N ILE A 597 -11.56 -3.14 12.45
CA ILE A 597 -10.28 -3.40 13.13
C ILE A 597 -10.49 -4.14 14.46
N ILE A 598 -11.53 -3.77 15.21
CA ILE A 598 -11.95 -4.48 16.43
C ILE A 598 -12.31 -5.93 16.12
N ALA A 599 -13.00 -6.18 15.00
CA ALA A 599 -13.49 -7.51 14.61
C ALA A 599 -12.37 -8.47 14.20
N ARG A 600 -11.25 -7.97 13.64
CA ARG A 600 -10.10 -8.82 13.21
C ARG A 600 -9.70 -9.83 14.29
N THR A 601 -9.28 -11.02 13.88
CA THR A 601 -8.86 -12.09 14.78
C THR A 601 -7.61 -11.67 15.56
N GLU A 602 -7.64 -11.85 16.89
CA GLU A 602 -6.51 -11.60 17.76
C GLU A 602 -5.77 -12.91 18.03
N HIS A 603 -4.52 -13.03 17.57
CA HIS A 603 -3.73 -14.24 17.74
C HIS A 603 -2.80 -14.19 18.96
N ASN A 604 -2.53 -15.38 19.48
CA ASN A 604 -1.48 -15.70 20.46
C ASN A 604 -0.54 -16.77 19.87
N PHE A 605 0.60 -17.02 20.53
CA PHE A 605 1.53 -18.11 20.18
C PHE A 605 1.37 -19.32 21.08
#